data_AF-A0A521Z660-F1
#
_entry.id   AF-A0A521Z660-F1
#
_cell.length_a   1.000
_cell.length_b   1.000
_cell.length_c   1.000
_cell.angle_alpha   90.00
_cell.angle_beta   90.00
_cell.angle_gamma   90.00
#
_symmetry.space_group_name_H-M   'P 1'
#
loop_
_entity.id
_entity.type
_entity.pdbx_description
1 polymer ?
#
loop_
_entity_poly.entity_id
_entity_poly.type
_entity_poly.pdbx_seq_one_letter_code
_entity_poly.pdbx_strand_id
1 'polypeptide(L)'
;MPLLDAQVKRMPSACKRGRFDAGQTRPRHSNTQATQGLHTVHVINNMGSAPCWNTIMQISREWATPLTIGSFFLMACTGILMFFHADMGKNKDVHEWLGWAMVAGVFAHAWANLASFKRYFAKPAALATMGVFVAILLASSFIKEEEDGKGGNPGRRATKAVLNAPISAIAPLAGQPPEALLADLQKAGFKVESSSQTLISVTGPEQPDQFKALAVIFH
;
A
#
# COMPACT_ATOMS: atom_id res chain seq x y z
N MET A 1 32.98 -47.97 7.51
CA MET A 1 32.12 -49.05 6.98
C MET A 1 31.22 -49.54 8.10
N PRO A 2 29.95 -49.87 7.84
CA PRO A 2 28.83 -48.91 7.87
C PRO A 2 27.60 -49.45 8.65
N LEU A 3 26.45 -48.77 8.46
CA LEU A 3 25.05 -49.17 8.75
C LEU A 3 24.52 -48.68 10.12
N LEU A 4 23.35 -48.05 10.25
CA LEU A 4 22.21 -47.86 9.34
C LEU A 4 21.30 -46.75 9.92
N ASP A 5 20.86 -45.83 9.07
CA ASP A 5 19.69 -44.96 9.28
C ASP A 5 18.41 -45.79 9.53
N ALA A 6 17.44 -45.24 10.28
CA ALA A 6 16.06 -45.04 9.77
C ALA A 6 15.04 -44.62 10.86
N GLN A 7 14.54 -43.39 10.69
CA GLN A 7 13.10 -43.07 10.59
C GLN A 7 12.15 -43.50 11.73
N VAL A 8 12.05 -42.65 12.76
CA VAL A 8 10.87 -42.61 13.65
C VAL A 8 9.71 -41.93 12.90
N LYS A 9 8.87 -42.76 12.31
CA LYS A 9 7.61 -42.41 11.67
C LYS A 9 6.61 -41.94 12.73
N ARG A 10 6.35 -40.62 12.81
CA ARG A 10 5.25 -40.04 13.61
C ARG A 10 3.90 -40.49 13.04
N MET A 11 3.12 -41.19 13.84
CA MET A 11 1.71 -41.50 13.56
C MET A 11 0.83 -40.26 13.79
N PRO A 12 -0.17 -39.98 12.94
CA PRO A 12 -1.11 -38.89 13.15
C PRO A 12 -2.22 -39.26 14.15
N SER A 13 -2.44 -38.34 15.09
CA SER A 13 -3.44 -38.36 16.15
C SER A 13 -4.87 -38.44 15.59
N ALA A 14 -5.59 -39.50 15.93
CA ALA A 14 -6.98 -39.68 15.57
C ALA A 14 -7.93 -38.75 16.36
N CYS A 15 -8.80 -38.10 15.60
CA CYS A 15 -10.07 -37.47 15.92
C CYS A 15 -10.69 -37.84 17.30
N LYS A 16 -10.58 -36.94 18.29
CA LYS A 16 -11.34 -36.99 19.56
C LYS A 16 -12.80 -36.63 19.29
N ARG A 17 -13.67 -37.64 19.20
CA ARG A 17 -15.13 -37.51 19.12
C ARG A 17 -15.70 -37.22 20.51
N GLY A 18 -16.61 -36.25 20.59
CA GLY A 18 -17.16 -35.70 21.84
C GLY A 18 -17.82 -36.74 22.74
N ARG A 19 -17.54 -36.61 24.04
CA ARG A 19 -18.18 -37.33 25.13
C ARG A 19 -19.41 -36.52 25.54
N PHE A 20 -20.59 -37.08 25.28
CA PHE A 20 -21.87 -36.57 25.76
C PHE A 20 -22.10 -37.15 27.16
N ASP A 21 -22.04 -36.31 28.19
CA ASP A 21 -22.46 -36.65 29.55
C ASP A 21 -23.98 -36.49 29.63
N ALA A 22 -24.69 -37.61 29.81
CA ALA A 22 -26.10 -37.61 30.19
C ALA A 22 -26.22 -38.41 31.49
N GLY A 23 -26.37 -37.67 32.59
CA GLY A 23 -26.59 -38.19 33.94
C GLY A 23 -27.85 -39.05 34.00
N GLN A 24 -27.68 -40.24 34.56
CA GLN A 24 -28.70 -41.27 34.67
C GLN A 24 -29.29 -41.27 36.09
N THR A 25 -30.56 -40.89 36.23
CA THR A 25 -31.38 -41.19 37.41
C THR A 25 -32.70 -41.83 36.95
N ARG A 26 -32.96 -43.05 37.44
CA ARG A 26 -34.14 -43.90 37.15
C ARG A 26 -35.47 -43.24 37.61
N PRO A 27 -36.66 -43.72 37.16
CA PRO A 27 -37.32 -44.83 37.88
C PRO A 27 -38.14 -45.85 37.04
N ARG A 28 -38.20 -47.09 37.58
CA ARG A 28 -39.36 -47.99 37.83
C ARG A 28 -40.23 -48.59 36.67
N HIS A 29 -40.06 -49.93 36.52
CA HIS A 29 -40.98 -51.06 36.27
C HIS A 29 -42.10 -51.08 35.19
N SER A 30 -42.10 -52.24 34.48
CA SER A 30 -43.19 -52.98 33.82
C SER A 30 -43.78 -52.33 32.56
N ASN A 31 -44.13 -52.99 31.46
CA ASN A 31 -44.59 -54.36 31.23
C ASN A 31 -44.55 -54.67 29.71
N THR A 32 -44.70 -55.95 29.37
CA THR A 32 -45.27 -56.51 28.12
C THR A 32 -44.44 -56.58 26.82
N GLN A 33 -44.26 -57.82 26.39
CA GLN A 33 -43.88 -58.30 25.05
C GLN A 33 -44.93 -57.90 24.00
N ALA A 34 -44.50 -57.63 22.75
CA ALA A 34 -45.17 -58.13 21.53
C ALA A 34 -44.53 -57.59 20.24
N THR A 35 -44.37 -58.52 19.28
CA THR A 35 -44.46 -58.35 17.82
C THR A 35 -43.37 -57.59 17.05
N GLN A 36 -42.43 -58.40 16.54
CA GLN A 36 -41.98 -58.51 15.16
C GLN A 36 -42.63 -57.56 14.13
N GLY A 37 -41.77 -56.89 13.33
CA GLY A 37 -42.17 -56.18 12.11
C GLY A 37 -40.94 -55.75 11.31
N LEU A 38 -40.51 -56.60 10.39
CA LEU A 38 -39.53 -56.27 9.35
C LEU A 38 -40.09 -55.14 8.47
N HIS A 39 -39.43 -53.97 8.46
CA HIS A 39 -39.49 -53.08 7.30
C HIS A 39 -38.11 -52.47 7.05
N THR A 40 -37.44 -53.07 6.07
CA THR A 40 -36.22 -52.60 5.43
C THR A 40 -36.50 -51.27 4.74
N VAL A 41 -36.25 -50.14 5.40
CA VAL A 41 -36.27 -48.84 4.75
C VAL A 41 -34.90 -48.63 4.09
N HIS A 42 -34.90 -48.76 2.76
CA HIS A 42 -33.81 -48.40 1.87
C HIS A 42 -33.37 -46.95 2.14
N VAL A 43 -32.23 -46.77 2.82
CA VAL A 43 -31.55 -45.46 2.89
C VAL A 43 -30.91 -45.24 1.53
N ILE A 44 -31.62 -44.53 0.65
CA ILE A 44 -31.04 -43.99 -0.59
C ILE A 44 -30.16 -42.81 -0.15
N ASN A 45 -28.87 -43.08 0.08
CA ASN A 45 -27.87 -42.03 0.21
C ASN A 45 -27.79 -41.29 -1.13
N ASN A 46 -28.47 -40.16 -1.20
CA ASN A 46 -28.26 -39.17 -2.24
C ASN A 46 -26.87 -38.55 -2.04
N MET A 47 -25.84 -39.22 -2.56
CA MET A 47 -24.52 -38.62 -2.76
C MET A 47 -24.64 -37.61 -3.91
N GLY A 48 -25.29 -36.49 -3.62
CA GLY A 48 -25.15 -35.27 -4.41
C GLY A 48 -23.70 -34.83 -4.31
N SER A 49 -22.90 -35.22 -5.30
CA SER A 49 -21.58 -34.68 -5.59
C SER A 49 -21.66 -33.16 -5.59
N ALA A 50 -21.26 -32.55 -4.47
CA ALA A 50 -21.17 -31.10 -4.38
C ALA A 50 -20.17 -30.62 -5.45
N PRO A 51 -20.57 -29.63 -6.25
CA PRO A 51 -19.85 -29.22 -7.45
C PRO A 51 -18.46 -28.66 -7.04
N CYS A 52 -17.38 -29.26 -7.58
CA CYS A 52 -15.99 -28.80 -7.44
C CYS A 52 -15.78 -27.49 -8.23
N TRP A 53 -16.45 -26.42 -7.80
CA TRP A 53 -16.38 -25.10 -8.40
C TRP A 53 -15.99 -24.11 -7.32
N ASN A 54 -14.69 -24.09 -7.01
CA ASN A 54 -14.00 -22.88 -6.55
C ASN A 54 -12.50 -23.14 -6.41
N THR A 55 -11.88 -23.61 -7.48
CA THR A 55 -10.43 -23.39 -7.68
C THR A 55 -10.23 -21.99 -8.28
N ILE A 56 -10.84 -20.97 -7.66
CA ILE A 56 -10.35 -19.60 -7.82
C ILE A 56 -8.96 -19.66 -7.20
N MET A 57 -7.92 -19.34 -7.97
CA MET A 57 -6.53 -19.33 -7.51
C MET A 57 -6.43 -18.68 -6.13
N GLN A 58 -6.44 -19.51 -5.08
CA GLN A 58 -6.25 -19.08 -3.71
C GLN A 58 -4.79 -18.69 -3.65
N ILE A 59 -4.51 -17.38 -3.64
CA ILE A 59 -3.19 -16.89 -3.23
C ILE A 59 -2.90 -17.55 -1.89
N SER A 60 -1.98 -18.52 -1.91
CA SER A 60 -1.66 -19.29 -0.73
C SER A 60 -1.02 -18.34 0.27
N ARG A 61 -1.51 -18.36 1.52
CA ARG A 61 -0.99 -17.55 2.63
C ARG A 61 0.52 -17.73 2.82
N GLU A 62 1.03 -18.89 2.38
CA GLU A 62 2.43 -19.30 2.36
C GLU A 62 3.32 -18.46 1.42
N TRP A 63 2.77 -17.88 0.36
CA TRP A 63 3.51 -16.97 -0.55
C TRP A 63 3.26 -15.50 -0.23
N ALA A 64 2.04 -15.15 0.22
CA ALA A 64 1.71 -13.76 0.52
C ALA A 64 2.55 -13.20 1.67
N THR A 65 2.75 -13.97 2.74
CA THR A 65 3.50 -13.53 3.93
C THR A 65 4.99 -13.27 3.67
N PRO A 66 5.77 -14.21 3.06
CA PRO A 66 7.17 -13.94 2.76
C PRO A 66 7.34 -12.82 1.73
N LEU A 67 6.42 -12.69 0.77
CA LEU A 67 6.42 -11.56 -0.17
C LEU A 67 6.31 -10.23 0.57
N THR A 68 5.33 -10.08 1.48
CA THR A 68 5.16 -8.85 2.26
C THR A 68 6.36 -8.55 3.16
N ILE A 69 6.94 -9.56 3.81
CA ILE A 69 8.11 -9.38 4.68
C ILE A 69 9.32 -8.95 3.86
N GLY A 70 9.58 -9.60 2.73
CA GLY A 70 10.68 -9.26 1.84
C GLY A 70 10.55 -7.84 1.27
N SER A 71 9.37 -7.49 0.77
CA SER A 71 9.11 -6.13 0.25
C SER A 71 9.18 -5.07 1.35
N PHE A 72 8.71 -5.37 2.56
CA PHE A 72 8.81 -4.45 3.71
C PHE A 72 10.25 -4.18 4.10
N PHE A 73 11.07 -5.23 4.24
CA PHE A 73 12.47 -5.08 4.63
C PHE A 73 13.24 -4.23 3.62
N LEU A 74 13.03 -4.50 2.33
CA LEU A 74 13.65 -3.73 1.26
C LEU A 74 13.17 -2.26 1.25
N MET A 75 11.88 -2.02 1.50
CA MET A 75 11.30 -0.68 1.61
C MET A 75 11.87 0.10 2.80
N ALA A 76 12.04 -0.56 3.94
CA ALA A 76 12.62 0.02 5.14
C ALA A 76 14.10 0.40 4.92
N CYS A 77 14.89 -0.48 4.31
CA CYS A 77 16.31 -0.20 4.04
C CYS A 77 16.47 1.00 3.10
N THR A 78 15.71 1.04 2.00
CA THR A 78 15.74 2.17 1.05
C THR A 78 15.27 3.47 1.68
N GLY A 79 14.22 3.43 2.51
CA GLY A 79 13.74 4.60 3.26
C GLY A 79 14.77 5.16 4.25
N ILE A 80 15.46 4.29 4.99
CA ILE A 80 16.53 4.71 5.92
C ILE A 80 17.71 5.35 5.17
N LEU A 81 18.14 4.74 4.06
CA LEU A 81 19.20 5.30 3.21
C LEU A 81 18.84 6.70 2.70
N MET A 82 17.60 6.90 2.26
CA MET A 82 17.12 8.21 1.82
C MET A 82 17.02 9.23 2.96
N PHE A 83 16.62 8.81 4.16
CA PHE A 83 16.56 9.70 5.33
C PHE A 83 17.94 10.30 5.66
N PHE A 84 19.00 9.49 5.60
CA PHE A 84 20.37 9.96 5.81
C PHE A 84 20.99 10.66 4.59
N HIS A 85 20.22 10.91 3.52
CA HIS A 85 20.70 11.49 2.27
C HIS A 85 21.95 10.74 1.75
N ALA A 86 21.99 9.42 1.94
CA ALA A 86 23.05 8.60 1.36
C ALA A 86 22.83 8.56 -0.16
N ASP A 87 23.49 9.48 -0.86
CA ASP A 87 23.37 9.78 -2.30
C ASP A 87 23.86 8.62 -3.17
N MET A 88 23.11 7.52 -3.17
CA MET A 88 23.03 6.66 -4.33
C MET A 88 21.90 7.26 -5.17
N GLY A 89 22.22 8.00 -6.23
CA GLY A 89 21.22 8.71 -7.05
C GLY A 89 20.08 7.85 -7.63
N LYS A 90 20.13 6.52 -7.44
CA LYS A 90 19.09 5.55 -7.84
C LYS A 90 18.15 5.13 -6.69
N ASN A 91 18.47 5.44 -5.43
CA ASN A 91 17.68 5.00 -4.28
C ASN A 91 16.25 5.56 -4.32
N LYS A 92 16.07 6.79 -4.80
CA LYS A 92 14.76 7.44 -4.95
C LYS A 92 13.88 6.70 -5.93
N ASP A 93 14.37 6.48 -7.15
CA ASP A 93 13.62 5.75 -8.18
C ASP A 93 13.30 4.33 -7.70
N VAL A 94 14.28 3.64 -7.12
CA VAL A 94 14.13 2.31 -6.56
C VAL A 94 13.06 2.28 -5.46
N HIS A 95 13.04 3.27 -4.56
CA HIS A 95 12.04 3.36 -3.49
C HIS A 95 10.63 3.61 -4.03
N GLU A 96 10.49 4.49 -5.03
CA GLU A 96 9.21 4.79 -5.66
C GLU A 96 8.63 3.55 -6.37
N TRP A 97 9.45 2.83 -7.16
CA TRP A 97 9.01 1.63 -7.87
C TRP A 97 8.79 0.43 -6.95
N LEU A 98 9.66 0.22 -5.96
CA LEU A 98 9.48 -0.87 -4.99
C LEU A 98 8.33 -0.58 -4.02
N GLY A 99 7.90 0.68 -3.91
CA GLY A 99 6.68 1.08 -3.20
C GLY A 99 5.46 0.36 -3.76
N TRP A 100 5.33 0.30 -5.08
CA TRP A 100 4.25 -0.41 -5.75
C TRP A 100 4.28 -1.92 -5.51
N ALA A 101 5.47 -2.52 -5.50
CA ALA A 101 5.62 -3.93 -5.15
C ALA A 101 5.18 -4.22 -3.70
N MET A 102 5.54 -3.34 -2.75
CA MET A 102 5.10 -3.44 -1.36
C MET A 102 3.58 -3.31 -1.24
N VAL A 103 2.97 -2.33 -1.93
CA VAL A 103 1.51 -2.13 -1.95
C VAL A 103 0.81 -3.38 -2.46
N ALA A 104 1.26 -3.94 -3.59
CA ALA A 104 0.71 -5.19 -4.14
C ALA A 104 0.84 -6.37 -3.16
N GLY A 105 2.02 -6.52 -2.53
CA GLY A 105 2.26 -7.54 -1.52
C GLY A 105 1.34 -7.41 -0.30
N VAL A 106 1.10 -6.19 0.19
CA VAL A 106 0.17 -5.93 1.30
C VAL A 106 -1.27 -6.24 0.90
N PHE A 107 -1.70 -5.85 -0.30
CA PHE A 107 -3.04 -6.19 -0.80
C PHE A 107 -3.24 -7.70 -0.91
N ALA A 108 -2.27 -8.42 -1.49
CA ALA A 108 -2.30 -9.87 -1.57
C ALA A 108 -2.36 -10.52 -0.18
N HIS A 109 -1.59 -10.00 0.78
CA HIS A 109 -1.63 -10.45 2.18
C HIS A 109 -2.98 -10.19 2.85
N ALA A 110 -3.56 -9.00 2.65
CA ALA A 110 -4.88 -8.66 3.17
C ALA A 110 -5.97 -9.57 2.60
N TRP A 111 -5.94 -9.80 1.29
CA TRP A 111 -6.90 -10.65 0.59
C TRP A 111 -6.82 -12.12 1.03
N ALA A 112 -5.60 -12.65 1.16
CA ALA A 112 -5.37 -14.01 1.64
C ALA A 112 -5.73 -14.20 3.12
N ASN A 113 -5.87 -13.12 3.89
CA ASN A 113 -6.12 -13.15 5.34
C ASN A 113 -7.39 -12.38 5.76
N LEU A 114 -8.38 -12.21 4.86
CA LEU A 114 -9.57 -11.38 5.11
C LEU A 114 -10.32 -11.74 6.42
N ALA A 115 -10.43 -13.02 6.77
CA ALA A 115 -11.09 -13.44 8.00
C ALA A 115 -10.37 -12.93 9.27
N SER A 116 -9.04 -12.96 9.27
CA SER A 116 -8.23 -12.42 10.37
C SER A 116 -8.32 -10.90 10.46
N PHE A 117 -8.30 -10.22 9.31
CA PHE A 117 -8.46 -8.76 9.25
C PHE A 117 -9.82 -8.32 9.79
N LYS A 118 -10.92 -8.98 9.40
CA LYS A 118 -12.27 -8.67 9.92
C LYS A 118 -12.33 -8.75 11.46
N ARG A 119 -11.72 -9.78 12.04
CA ARG A 119 -11.64 -9.93 13.51
C ARG A 119 -10.74 -8.87 14.16
N TYR A 120 -9.67 -8.47 13.48
CA TYR A 120 -8.76 -7.43 13.97
C TYR A 120 -9.46 -6.06 14.01
N PHE A 121 -10.20 -5.70 12.96
CA PHE A 121 -10.96 -4.45 12.87
C PHE A 121 -12.13 -4.37 13.85
N ALA A 122 -12.60 -5.49 14.40
CA ALA A 122 -13.61 -5.50 15.45
C ALA A 122 -13.05 -5.08 16.83
N LYS A 123 -11.72 -4.96 17.00
CA LYS A 123 -11.11 -4.59 18.29
C LYS A 123 -10.96 -3.07 18.42
N PRO A 124 -11.44 -2.45 19.51
CA PRO A 124 -11.37 -1.00 19.69
C PRO A 124 -9.92 -0.48 19.71
N ALA A 125 -8.97 -1.23 20.28
CA ALA A 125 -7.56 -0.86 20.29
C ALA A 125 -6.93 -0.78 18.88
N ALA A 126 -7.34 -1.68 17.98
CA ALA A 126 -6.87 -1.68 16.59
C ALA A 126 -7.42 -0.47 15.83
N LEU A 127 -8.71 -0.17 16.01
CA LEU A 127 -9.35 1.02 15.43
C LEU A 127 -8.75 2.31 15.97
N ALA A 128 -8.47 2.39 17.27
CA ALA A 128 -7.83 3.55 17.88
C ALA A 128 -6.44 3.81 17.27
N THR A 129 -5.62 2.78 17.14
CA THR A 129 -4.28 2.89 16.55
C THR A 129 -4.35 3.36 15.10
N MET A 130 -5.22 2.75 14.28
CA MET A 130 -5.44 3.16 12.89
C MET A 130 -5.95 4.61 12.81
N GLY A 131 -6.88 4.98 13.69
CA GLY A 131 -7.43 6.33 13.78
C GLY A 131 -6.34 7.37 14.05
N VAL A 132 -5.37 7.07 14.91
CA VAL A 132 -4.21 7.95 15.16
C VAL A 132 -3.37 8.13 13.90
N PHE A 133 -3.00 7.06 13.20
CA PHE A 133 -2.20 7.19 11.97
C PHE A 133 -2.95 7.92 10.86
N VAL A 134 -4.25 7.66 10.69
CA VAL A 134 -5.09 8.41 9.75
C VAL A 134 -5.19 9.87 10.16
N ALA A 135 -5.36 10.17 11.45
CA ALA A 135 -5.39 11.55 11.95
C ALA A 135 -4.07 12.26 11.70
N ILE A 136 -2.92 11.61 11.92
CA ILE A 136 -1.59 12.16 11.59
C ILE A 136 -1.48 12.42 10.09
N LEU A 137 -1.89 11.47 9.24
CA LEU A 137 -1.87 11.64 7.79
C LEU A 137 -2.74 12.82 7.36
N LEU A 138 -3.96 12.92 7.86
CA LEU A 138 -4.86 14.04 7.56
C LEU A 138 -4.31 15.37 8.09
N ALA A 139 -3.79 15.38 9.32
CA ALA A 139 -3.15 16.55 9.90
C ALA A 139 -1.95 17.01 9.07
N SER A 140 -1.17 16.08 8.52
CA SER A 140 -0.04 16.40 7.63
C SER A 140 -0.47 17.11 6.35
N SER A 141 -1.65 16.79 5.80
CA SER A 141 -2.22 17.50 4.63
C SER A 141 -2.62 18.95 4.95
N PHE A 142 -2.86 19.28 6.21
CA PHE A 142 -3.17 20.64 6.65
C PHE A 142 -1.92 21.44 7.07
N ILE A 143 -0.74 20.81 7.11
CA ILE A 143 0.53 21.54 7.24
C ILE A 143 0.78 22.24 5.91
N LYS A 144 0.18 23.42 5.74
CA LYS A 144 0.67 24.39 4.77
C LYS A 144 2.05 24.81 5.27
N GLU A 145 3.08 24.59 4.46
CA GLU A 145 4.36 25.26 4.68
C GLU A 145 4.07 26.76 4.69
N GLU A 146 4.13 27.39 5.87
CA GLU A 146 3.98 28.84 5.98
C GLU A 146 4.98 29.51 5.04
N GLU A 147 4.48 30.41 4.21
CA GLU A 147 5.29 31.18 3.25
C GLU A 147 6.24 32.17 3.94
N ASP A 148 6.20 32.26 5.28
CA ASP A 148 7.00 33.18 6.07
C ASP A 148 8.43 32.66 6.32
N GLY A 149 9.23 32.78 5.26
CA GLY A 149 10.48 33.55 5.32
C GLY A 149 11.72 32.93 5.97
N LYS A 150 11.66 31.87 6.80
CA LYS A 150 12.87 31.42 7.54
C LYS A 150 13.17 29.92 7.61
N GLY A 151 12.42 29.05 6.92
CA GLY A 151 12.66 27.59 6.99
C GLY A 151 12.55 26.78 5.68
N GLY A 152 12.17 27.39 4.55
CA GLY A 152 11.96 26.64 3.29
C GLY A 152 13.26 26.31 2.54
N ASN A 153 13.25 25.20 1.79
CA ASN A 153 14.32 24.78 0.87
C ASN A 153 14.86 26.00 0.08
N PRO A 154 16.17 26.32 0.15
CA PRO A 154 16.74 27.50 -0.50
C PRO A 154 16.50 27.51 -2.02
N GLY A 155 16.50 26.34 -2.67
CA GLY A 155 16.16 26.21 -4.09
C GLY A 155 14.72 26.66 -4.37
N ARG A 156 13.75 26.24 -3.55
CA ARG A 156 12.34 26.64 -3.70
C ARG A 156 12.15 28.14 -3.54
N ARG A 157 12.90 28.77 -2.62
CA ARG A 157 12.90 30.23 -2.45
C ARG A 157 13.48 30.95 -3.65
N ALA A 158 14.60 30.45 -4.18
CA ALA A 158 15.20 30.99 -5.39
C ALA A 158 14.24 30.87 -6.59
N THR A 159 13.62 29.71 -6.80
CA THR A 159 12.60 29.52 -7.85
C THR A 159 11.43 30.48 -7.68
N LYS A 160 10.88 30.65 -6.47
CA LYS A 160 9.82 31.64 -6.21
C LYS A 160 10.28 33.06 -6.51
N ALA A 161 11.52 33.42 -6.15
CA ALA A 161 12.07 34.74 -6.44
C ALA A 161 12.19 34.98 -7.95
N VAL A 162 12.67 34.00 -8.71
CA VAL A 162 12.76 34.07 -10.18
C VAL A 162 11.38 34.16 -10.82
N LEU A 163 10.39 33.37 -10.38
CA LEU A 163 9.04 33.41 -10.91
C LEU A 163 8.37 34.78 -10.70
N ASN A 164 8.65 35.44 -9.58
CA ASN A 164 8.10 36.77 -9.26
C ASN A 164 8.93 37.93 -9.82
N ALA A 165 10.12 37.66 -10.39
CA ALA A 165 10.96 38.69 -10.97
C ALA A 165 10.49 39.07 -12.39
N PRO A 166 10.72 40.32 -12.83
CA PRO A 166 10.50 40.73 -14.21
C PRO A 166 11.48 40.01 -15.15
N ILE A 167 11.05 39.70 -16.37
CA ILE A 167 11.88 39.00 -17.38
C ILE A 167 13.21 39.73 -17.63
N SER A 168 13.22 41.06 -17.59
CA SER A 168 14.44 41.87 -17.70
C SER A 168 15.47 41.63 -16.59
N ALA A 169 15.04 41.25 -15.38
CA ALA A 169 15.92 40.89 -14.27
C ALA A 169 16.37 39.42 -14.33
N ILE A 170 15.62 38.57 -15.03
CA ILE A 170 15.94 37.14 -15.22
C ILE A 170 16.93 36.96 -16.38
N ALA A 171 16.82 37.74 -17.44
CA ALA A 171 17.65 37.60 -18.64
C ALA A 171 19.17 37.61 -18.36
N PRO A 172 19.72 38.49 -17.51
CA PRO A 172 21.13 38.45 -17.13
C PRO A 172 21.53 37.17 -16.40
N LEU A 173 20.61 36.55 -15.65
CA LEU A 173 20.85 35.28 -14.95
C LEU A 173 20.96 34.11 -15.92
N ALA A 174 20.26 34.20 -17.06
CA ALA A 174 20.33 33.26 -18.16
C ALA A 174 21.49 33.56 -19.15
N GLY A 175 22.23 34.65 -18.93
CA GLY A 175 23.30 35.09 -19.86
C GLY A 175 22.78 35.56 -21.22
N GLN A 176 21.51 35.97 -21.31
CA GLN A 176 20.87 36.41 -22.55
C GLN A 176 20.43 37.88 -22.49
N PRO A 177 20.39 38.60 -23.63
CA PRO A 177 19.74 39.89 -23.68
C PRO A 177 18.21 39.73 -23.48
N PRO A 178 17.52 40.67 -22.81
CA PRO A 178 16.09 40.58 -22.53
C PRO A 178 15.23 40.32 -23.77
N GLU A 179 15.61 40.85 -24.92
CA GLU A 179 14.88 40.74 -26.18
C GLU A 179 14.94 39.31 -26.75
N ALA A 180 16.08 38.62 -26.60
CA ALA A 180 16.21 37.23 -27.03
C ALA A 180 15.36 36.31 -26.15
N LEU A 181 15.39 36.53 -24.84
CA LEU A 181 14.60 35.72 -23.90
C LEU A 181 13.10 35.90 -24.11
N LEU A 182 12.64 37.12 -24.42
CA LEU A 182 11.25 37.38 -24.81
C LEU A 182 10.86 36.56 -26.05
N ALA A 183 11.70 36.55 -27.08
CA ALA A 183 11.43 35.80 -28.31
C ALA A 183 11.35 34.29 -28.05
N ASP A 184 12.21 33.75 -27.19
CA ASP A 184 12.21 32.32 -26.86
C ASP A 184 10.99 31.91 -26.03
N LEU A 185 10.55 32.75 -25.10
CA LEU A 185 9.29 32.54 -24.37
C LEU A 185 8.07 32.59 -25.30
N GLN A 186 8.03 33.52 -26.26
CA GLN A 186 6.97 33.59 -27.26
C GLN A 186 6.96 32.35 -28.17
N LYS A 187 8.13 31.88 -28.62
CA LYS A 187 8.27 30.62 -29.39
C LYS A 187 7.79 29.41 -28.60
N ALA A 188 7.98 29.41 -27.28
CA ALA A 188 7.49 28.36 -26.39
C ALA A 188 5.96 28.38 -26.20
N GLY A 189 5.27 29.39 -26.75
CA GLY A 189 3.82 29.54 -26.73
C GLY A 189 3.29 30.45 -25.62
N PHE A 190 4.17 31.16 -24.90
CA PHE A 190 3.77 32.09 -23.86
C PHE A 190 3.41 33.46 -24.46
N LYS A 191 2.31 34.05 -23.99
CA LYS A 191 1.89 35.39 -24.40
C LYS A 191 2.66 36.42 -23.57
N VAL A 192 3.78 36.89 -24.12
CA VAL A 192 4.60 37.93 -23.50
C VAL A 192 4.54 39.20 -24.33
N GLU A 193 4.18 40.31 -23.69
CA GLU A 193 4.03 41.62 -24.32
C GLU A 193 5.22 42.53 -24.00
N SER A 194 5.86 42.38 -22.84
CA SER A 194 6.95 43.24 -22.38
C SER A 194 7.92 42.51 -21.43
N SER A 195 9.20 42.91 -21.44
CA SER A 195 10.22 42.43 -20.51
C SER A 195 10.02 42.90 -19.06
N SER A 196 9.12 43.85 -18.84
CA SER A 196 8.71 44.30 -17.49
C SER A 196 7.72 43.35 -16.82
N GLN A 197 7.09 42.45 -17.57
CA GLN A 197 6.17 41.46 -17.01
C GLN A 197 6.94 40.45 -16.16
N THR A 198 6.33 40.01 -15.06
CA THR A 198 6.90 38.95 -14.23
C THR A 198 6.67 37.61 -14.89
N LEU A 199 7.58 36.66 -14.67
CA LEU A 199 7.46 35.32 -15.28
C LEU A 199 6.14 34.64 -14.88
N ILE A 200 5.70 34.79 -13.64
CA ILE A 200 4.44 34.21 -13.15
C ILE A 200 3.19 34.84 -13.78
N SER A 201 3.25 36.12 -14.17
CA SER A 201 2.13 36.77 -14.89
C SER A 201 1.95 36.22 -16.30
N VAL A 202 3.04 35.73 -16.90
CA VAL A 202 3.08 35.15 -18.24
C VAL A 202 2.68 33.67 -18.23
N THR A 203 3.16 32.90 -17.25
CA THR A 203 2.91 31.45 -17.16
C THR A 203 1.59 31.12 -16.49
N GLY A 204 1.05 32.03 -15.66
CA GLY A 204 -0.08 31.75 -14.80
C GLY A 204 0.28 30.90 -13.57
N PRO A 205 -0.74 30.49 -12.79
CA PRO A 205 -0.55 29.76 -11.54
C PRO A 205 -0.17 28.29 -11.74
N GLU A 206 -0.30 27.76 -12.95
CA GLU A 206 -0.09 26.36 -13.26
C GLU A 206 1.40 26.01 -13.20
N GLN A 207 1.74 25.04 -12.34
CA GLN A 207 3.11 24.60 -12.11
C GLN A 207 3.79 24.05 -13.40
N PRO A 208 3.12 23.28 -14.27
CA PRO A 208 3.72 22.79 -15.51
C PRO A 208 4.20 23.92 -16.44
N ASP A 209 3.42 24.99 -16.54
CA ASP A 209 3.75 26.15 -17.39
C ASP A 209 4.93 26.94 -16.81
N GLN A 210 4.98 27.10 -15.48
CA GLN A 210 6.12 27.69 -14.78
C GLN A 210 7.42 26.91 -15.02
N PHE A 211 7.38 25.58 -14.92
CA PHE A 211 8.56 24.74 -15.19
C PHE A 211 8.97 24.76 -16.67
N LYS A 212 8.00 24.73 -17.58
CA LYS A 212 8.28 24.85 -19.01
C LYS A 212 8.97 26.17 -19.33
N ALA A 213 8.52 27.28 -18.75
CA ALA A 213 9.16 28.58 -18.95
C ALA A 213 10.57 28.62 -18.35
N LEU A 214 10.78 28.09 -17.15
CA LEU A 214 12.11 28.00 -16.53
C LEU A 214 13.07 27.14 -17.37
N ALA A 215 12.60 26.03 -17.93
CA ALA A 215 13.39 25.19 -18.83
C ALA A 215 13.76 25.91 -20.14
N VAL A 216 12.90 26.79 -20.64
CA VAL A 216 13.20 27.67 -21.79
C VAL A 216 14.19 28.76 -21.42
N ILE A 217 14.18 29.25 -20.18
CA ILE A 217 15.10 30.31 -19.74
C ILE A 217 16.50 29.76 -19.45
N PHE A 218 16.61 28.59 -18.82
CA PHE A 218 17.88 28.02 -18.32
C PHE A 218 18.31 26.77 -19.09
N HIS A 219 18.34 26.85 -20.43
CA HIS A 219 18.78 25.76 -21.30
C HIS A 219 20.28 25.83 -21.66
#